data_AF-A0A7C5IN07-F1
#
_entry.id   AF-A0A7C5IN07-F1
#
_cell.length_a   1.000
_cell.length_b   1.000
_cell.length_c   1.000
_cell.angle_alpha   90.00
_cell.angle_beta   90.00
_cell.angle_gamma   90.00
#
_symmetry.space_group_name_H-M   'P 1'
#
loop_
_entity.id
_entity.type
_entity.pdbx_description
1 polymer ?
#
loop_
_entity_poly.entity_id
_entity_poly.type
_entity_poly.pdbx_seq_one_letter_code
_entity_poly.pdbx_strand_id
1 'polypeptide(L)' 'MKVAIDIRSASPTAWVEAVINDFDSFLQDHADCERKASAMAMSLVAKYPNRLEIIPDLIDTAVEEM' A
#
# COMPACT_ATOMS: atom_id res chain seq x y z
N MET A 1 -12.14 -7.52 -11.54
CA MET A 1 -11.64 -6.77 -12.71
C MET A 1 -10.49 -5.91 -12.23
N LYS A 2 -9.22 -6.18 -12.59
CA LYS A 2 -8.10 -5.28 -12.27
C LYS A 2 -8.27 -4.03 -13.14
N VAL A 3 -8.85 -2.98 -12.57
CA VAL A 3 -8.86 -1.66 -13.21
C VAL A 3 -7.46 -1.11 -13.05
N ALA A 4 -6.67 -1.16 -14.11
CA ALA A 4 -5.40 -0.44 -14.14
C ALA A 4 -5.72 1.06 -14.19
N ILE A 5 -5.34 1.78 -13.14
CA ILE A 5 -5.43 3.24 -13.11
C ILE A 5 -4.16 3.78 -13.76
N ASP A 6 -4.30 4.54 -14.83
CA ASP A 6 -3.17 5.21 -15.46
C ASP A 6 -2.64 6.32 -14.54
N ILE A 7 -1.33 6.28 -14.28
CA ILE A 7 -0.64 7.36 -13.57
C ILE A 7 -0.49 8.57 -14.48
N ARG A 8 -0.67 9.78 -13.93
CA ARG A 8 -0.65 11.04 -14.70
C ARG A 8 0.73 11.37 -15.30
N SER A 9 1.80 10.95 -14.63
CA SER A 9 3.18 11.22 -15.05
C SER A 9 4.12 10.17 -14.46
N ALA A 10 5.24 9.93 -15.13
CA ALA A 10 6.31 9.09 -14.61
C ALA A 10 6.98 9.73 -13.37
N SER A 11 7.57 8.89 -12.51
CA SER A 11 8.41 9.35 -11.41
C SER A 11 9.62 10.13 -11.93
N PRO A 12 10.02 11.25 -11.29
CA PRO A 12 11.22 11.98 -11.69
C PRO A 12 12.48 11.14 -11.56
N THR A 13 13.43 11.28 -12.50
CA THR A 13 14.74 10.60 -12.42
C THR A 13 15.47 10.92 -11.10
N ALA A 14 15.38 12.16 -10.64
CA ALA A 14 15.97 12.60 -9.37
C ALA A 14 15.47 11.82 -8.15
N TRP A 15 14.23 11.29 -8.19
CA TRP A 15 13.72 10.43 -7.12
C TRP A 15 14.41 9.07 -7.12
N VAL A 16 14.62 8.48 -8.30
CA VAL A 16 15.34 7.20 -8.44
C VAL A 16 16.79 7.36 -7.97
N GLU A 17 17.44 8.46 -8.33
CA GLU A 17 18.79 8.78 -7.86
C GLU A 17 18.84 8.91 -6.33
N ALA A 18 17.85 9.57 -5.71
CA ALA A 18 17.77 9.67 -4.25
C ALA A 18 17.62 8.30 -3.58
N VAL A 19 16.76 7.43 -4.11
CA VAL A 19 16.54 6.07 -3.59
C VAL A 19 17.80 5.21 -3.69
N ILE A 20 18.50 5.25 -4.83
CA ILE A 20 19.73 4.44 -5.02
C ILE A 20 20.85 4.90 -4.08
N ASN A 21 20.93 6.21 -3.78
CA ASN A 21 21.98 6.75 -2.91
C ASN A 21 21.74 6.50 -1.41
N ASP A 22 20.52 6.16 -0.99
CA ASP A 22 20.16 5.86 0.40
C ASP A 22 19.10 4.74 0.48
N PHE A 23 19.49 3.57 -0.02
CA PHE A 23 18.55 2.46 -0.23
C PHE A 23 18.06 1.84 1.09
N ASP A 24 18.88 1.81 2.12
CA ASP A 24 18.51 1.24 3.43
C ASP A 24 17.40 2.06 4.12
N SER A 25 17.45 3.39 4.01
CA SER A 25 16.38 4.25 4.52
C SER A 25 15.09 4.09 3.70
N PHE A 26 15.22 3.93 2.38
CA PHE A 26 14.09 3.61 1.51
C PHE A 26 13.43 2.27 1.89
N LEU A 27 14.20 1.22 2.15
CA LEU A 27 13.67 -0.09 2.55
C LEU A 27 12.93 -0.03 3.89
N GLN A 28 13.39 0.80 4.83
CA GLN A 28 12.68 1.02 6.10
C GLN A 28 11.35 1.74 5.88
N ASP A 29 11.33 2.84 5.11
CA ASP A 29 10.07 3.54 4.79
C ASP A 29 9.11 2.65 3.98
N HIS A 30 9.64 1.80 3.10
CA HIS A 30 8.87 0.80 2.37
C HIS A 30 8.20 -0.19 3.33
N ALA A 31 8.95 -0.78 4.27
CA ALA A 31 8.36 -1.68 5.28
C ALA A 31 7.31 -0.98 6.16
N ASP A 32 7.48 0.32 6.43
CA ASP A 32 6.46 1.13 7.09
C ASP A 32 5.23 1.36 6.20
N CYS A 33 5.41 1.51 4.89
CA CYS A 33 4.31 1.61 3.93
C CYS A 33 3.44 0.34 3.90
N GLU A 34 4.05 -0.84 3.86
CA GLU A 34 3.27 -2.10 3.87
C GLU A 34 2.47 -2.26 5.16
N ARG A 35 3.09 -1.95 6.31
CA ARG A 35 2.38 -1.94 7.60
C ARG A 35 1.23 -0.92 7.63
N LYS A 36 1.41 0.27 7.05
CA LYS A 36 0.34 1.28 6.94
C LYS A 36 -0.79 0.77 6.04
N ALA A 37 -0.50 0.07 4.95
CA ALA A 37 -1.51 -0.50 4.05
C ALA A 37 -2.32 -1.60 4.76
N SER A 38 -1.65 -2.53 5.45
CA SER A 38 -2.30 -3.57 6.26
C SER A 38 -3.22 -2.96 7.34
N ALA A 39 -2.70 -1.98 8.10
CA ALA A 39 -3.46 -1.29 9.13
C ALA A 39 -4.66 -0.52 8.55
N MET A 40 -4.51 0.10 7.38
CA MET A 40 -5.61 0.79 6.71
C MET A 40 -6.72 -0.18 6.33
N ALA A 41 -6.40 -1.32 5.72
CA ALA A 41 -7.38 -2.32 5.33
C ALA A 41 -8.18 -2.82 6.54
N MET A 42 -7.51 -3.16 7.65
CA MET A 42 -8.17 -3.55 8.90
C MET A 42 -9.00 -2.42 9.53
N SER A 43 -8.56 -1.17 9.41
CA SER A 43 -9.35 -0.01 9.88
C SER A 43 -10.69 0.12 9.14
N LEU A 44 -10.72 -0.21 7.84
CA LEU A 44 -11.94 -0.20 7.03
C LEU A 44 -12.88 -1.34 7.45
N VAL A 45 -12.36 -2.54 7.72
CA VAL A 45 -13.14 -3.66 8.28
C VAL A 45 -13.82 -3.25 9.59
N ALA A 46 -13.06 -2.65 10.52
CA ALA A 46 -13.60 -2.21 11.80
C ALA A 46 -14.62 -1.07 11.68
N LYS A 47 -14.38 -0.12 10.76
CA LYS A 47 -15.25 1.05 10.56
C LYS A 47 -16.55 0.72 9.83
N TYR A 48 -16.53 -0.29 8.95
CA TYR A 48 -17.66 -0.64 8.09
C TYR A 48 -18.06 -2.12 8.23
N PRO A 49 -18.44 -2.59 9.43
CA PRO A 49 -18.68 -4.01 9.69
C PRO A 49 -19.86 -4.61 8.91
N ASN A 50 -20.76 -3.76 8.41
CA ASN A 50 -21.93 -4.19 7.63
C ASN A 50 -21.67 -4.21 6.11
N ARG A 51 -20.45 -3.94 5.65
CA ARG A 51 -20.07 -4.00 4.22
C ARG A 51 -19.51 -5.39 3.88
N LEU A 52 -20.36 -6.40 4.04
CA LEU A 52 -19.97 -7.82 3.99
C LEU A 52 -19.30 -8.22 2.67
N GLU A 53 -19.63 -7.57 1.56
CA GLU A 53 -19.09 -7.89 0.24
C GLU A 53 -17.59 -7.57 0.07
N ILE A 54 -17.06 -6.56 0.79
CA ILE A 54 -15.65 -6.11 0.63
C ILE A 54 -14.74 -6.60 1.76
N ILE A 55 -15.32 -7.10 2.87
CA ILE A 55 -14.55 -7.50 4.05
C ILE A 55 -13.56 -8.63 3.76
N PRO A 56 -13.91 -9.71 3.04
CA PRO A 56 -12.96 -10.77 2.71
C PRO A 56 -11.73 -10.24 1.97
N ASP A 57 -11.94 -9.46 0.90
CA ASP A 57 -10.85 -8.89 0.09
C ASP A 57 -9.95 -7.93 0.90
N LEU A 58 -10.54 -7.15 1.82
CA LEU A 58 -9.79 -6.28 2.72
C LEU A 58 -8.95 -7.06 3.74
N ILE A 59 -9.45 -8.19 4.24
CA ILE A 59 -8.68 -9.06 5.15
C ILE A 59 -7.52 -9.71 4.38
N ASP A 60 -7.78 -10.23 3.18
CA ASP A 60 -6.74 -10.83 2.34
C ASP A 60 -5.65 -9.81 2.01
N THR A 61 -6.06 -8.58 1.65
CA THR A 61 -5.13 -7.45 1.44
C THR A 61 -4.32 -7.16 2.70
N ALA A 62 -4.96 -7.13 3.88
CA ALA A 62 -4.25 -6.85 5.13
C ALA A 62 -3.18 -7.90 5.47
N VAL A 63 -3.41 -9.15 5.08
CA VAL A 63 -2.45 -10.26 5.26
C VAL A 63 -1.35 -10.23 4.21
N GLU A 64 -1.65 -9.85 2.96
CA GLU A 64 -0.65 -9.71 1.88
C GLU A 64 0.38 -8.63 2.20
N GLU A 65 -0.04 -7.52 2.79
CA GLU A 65 0.82 -6.36 3.09
C GLU A 65 1.55 -6.45 4.46
N MET A 66 1.49 -7.60 5.16
CA MET A 66 2.11 -7.81 6.49
C MET A 66 3.45 -8.53 6.41
#